data_AF-A0A7C2EMW3-F1
#
_entry.id   AF-A0A7C2EMW3-F1
#
_cell.length_a   1.000
_cell.length_b   1.000
_cell.length_c   1.000
_cell.angle_alpha   90.00
_cell.angle_beta   90.00
_cell.angle_gamma   90.00
#
_symmetry.space_group_name_H-M   'P 1'
#
loop_
_entity.id
_entity.type
_entity.pdbx_description
1 polymer ?
#
loop_
_entity_poly.entity_id
_entity_poly.type
_entity_poly.pdbx_seq_one_letter_code
_entity_poly.pdbx_strand_id
1 'polypeptide(L)'
;MAIDLCNKAEHMRVTGSEVTWEPLLGDTLDKISIPLNSLPVDRREVIELAYHAALTHPNPLMHVVGDPAAWESNFSHALDRVAMRLDPRPSEELRRQALSHPDPVMREQALYEYADRNYEDAIELLCEAIKHDSDRQVRWDSLWAIEKLGGIKGIQALRSFQKDHDPEIAEWATLFLGELQTGDPSFDSRASRHTPGRTFDETIFLLIHCDLYIRLDSSNRRWGKLSLAPQGLAKVYGQAHACPNVETRERQLVIAKQISGLHADQSLHIDNYLFRGFTERTRDDRGNFYFESHVNRPFYISGKADDSSQGVKDSFIGFMREGCWYLDHNFSVRGSSAIRYVRGRFQGWGYTNLEHLATRSLDEILQPGNGVLSTLHDPVAGPLTNVFIAGTFKGKLNDWDGDGFIDLNSRNVYSTTEGELDTNMDGIPDQPGMSCCNWVNPLG
;
A
#
# COMPACT_ATOMS: atom_id res chain seq x y z
N MET A 1 22.92 -11.86 14.62
CA MET A 1 23.31 -13.20 15.11
C MET A 1 22.56 -14.22 14.28
N ALA A 2 23.20 -14.82 13.28
CA ALA A 2 22.66 -15.99 12.61
C ALA A 2 22.92 -17.19 13.53
N ILE A 3 21.88 -17.73 14.15
CA ILE A 3 22.02 -19.00 14.87
C ILE A 3 21.87 -20.09 13.80
N ASP A 4 23.01 -20.48 13.25
CA ASP A 4 23.15 -21.70 12.46
C ASP A 4 23.15 -22.89 13.43
N LEU A 5 21.98 -23.53 13.59
CA LEU A 5 21.91 -24.85 14.23
C LEU A 5 22.15 -25.89 13.14
N CYS A 6 23.42 -26.15 12.86
CA CYS A 6 23.84 -27.29 12.06
C CYS A 6 23.13 -28.56 12.57
N ASN A 7 22.33 -29.17 11.69
CA ASN A 7 21.68 -30.46 11.91
C ASN A 7 22.71 -31.53 12.32
N LYS A 8 22.69 -31.91 13.59
CA LYS A 8 23.19 -33.20 14.06
C LYS A 8 22.07 -33.90 14.81
N ALA A 9 21.32 -34.73 14.09
CA ALA A 9 20.62 -35.85 14.70
C ALA A 9 20.66 -37.02 13.71
N GLU A 10 21.25 -38.12 14.17
CA GLU A 10 21.39 -39.37 13.45
C GLU A 10 20.02 -39.92 13.03
N HIS A 11 20.00 -40.55 11.85
CA HIS A 11 18.85 -41.19 11.26
C HIS A 11 18.16 -42.19 12.22
N MET A 12 16.97 -41.85 12.72
CA MET A 12 15.99 -42.84 13.15
C MET A 12 15.03 -43.12 12.00
N ARG A 13 15.26 -44.25 11.32
CA ARG A 13 14.29 -44.86 10.41
C ARG A 13 13.09 -45.33 11.24
N VAL A 14 11.91 -44.77 11.02
CA VAL A 14 10.65 -45.38 11.44
C VAL A 14 10.04 -46.07 10.23
N THR A 15 10.05 -47.40 10.29
CA THR A 15 9.39 -48.31 9.36
C THR A 15 7.91 -48.44 9.73
N GLY A 16 7.03 -48.28 8.73
CA GLY A 16 5.76 -49.01 8.62
C GLY A 16 4.61 -48.63 9.56
N SER A 17 3.71 -47.77 9.09
CA SER A 17 2.26 -48.03 9.09
C SER A 17 1.57 -46.97 8.23
N GLU A 18 0.71 -47.40 7.31
CA GLU A 18 -0.16 -46.53 6.52
C GLU A 18 -1.10 -45.77 7.48
N VAL A 19 -0.99 -44.43 7.48
CA VAL A 19 -2.00 -43.57 8.10
C VAL A 19 -2.99 -43.20 7.01
N THR A 20 -4.14 -43.87 7.02
CA THR A 20 -5.32 -43.44 6.27
C THR A 20 -5.89 -42.19 6.95
N TRP A 21 -5.77 -41.04 6.31
CA TRP A 21 -6.43 -39.81 6.73
C TRP A 21 -7.90 -39.86 6.31
N GLU A 22 -8.80 -40.17 7.25
CA GLU A 22 -10.22 -39.86 7.07
C GLU A 22 -10.40 -38.34 7.14
N PRO A 23 -11.04 -37.69 6.14
CA PRO A 23 -11.25 -36.26 6.17
C PRO A 23 -12.36 -35.93 7.17
N LEU A 24 -11.97 -35.60 8.40
CA LEU A 24 -12.88 -35.22 9.48
C LEU A 24 -13.41 -33.77 9.39
N LEU A 25 -13.27 -33.12 8.23
CA LEU A 25 -13.77 -31.76 7.98
C LEU A 25 -14.39 -31.69 6.58
N GLY A 26 -15.50 -32.37 6.39
CA GLY A 26 -16.40 -32.10 5.27
C GLY A 26 -17.22 -30.84 5.53
N ASP A 27 -17.23 -29.90 4.58
CA ASP A 27 -18.32 -28.95 4.25
C ASP A 27 -19.05 -28.20 5.38
N THR A 28 -18.46 -28.08 6.57
CA THR A 28 -19.14 -27.54 7.77
C THR A 28 -18.62 -26.18 8.21
N LEU A 29 -17.48 -25.70 7.69
CA LEU A 29 -17.02 -24.33 7.98
C LEU A 29 -17.91 -23.27 7.32
N ASP A 30 -18.43 -23.52 6.12
CA ASP A 30 -19.33 -22.59 5.42
C ASP A 30 -20.73 -22.49 6.05
N LYS A 31 -21.08 -23.43 6.94
CA LYS A 31 -22.43 -23.52 7.54
C LYS A 31 -22.52 -22.95 8.95
N ILE A 32 -21.41 -22.54 9.56
CA ILE A 32 -21.41 -21.92 10.89
C ILE A 32 -21.35 -20.40 10.74
N SER A 33 -22.44 -19.83 10.21
CA SER A 33 -22.70 -18.39 10.31
C SER A 33 -23.36 -18.11 11.66
N ILE A 34 -22.63 -18.26 12.77
CA ILE A 34 -23.09 -17.68 14.03
C ILE A 34 -22.95 -16.16 13.86
N PRO A 35 -24.04 -15.37 13.94
CA PRO A 35 -23.91 -13.92 13.89
C PRO A 35 -22.95 -13.48 14.99
N LEU A 36 -21.84 -12.80 14.68
CA LEU A 36 -20.85 -12.38 15.69
C LEU A 36 -21.48 -11.63 16.88
N ASN A 37 -22.61 -10.96 16.66
CA ASN A 37 -23.39 -10.28 17.71
C ASN A 37 -24.11 -11.22 18.69
N SER A 38 -24.35 -12.48 18.33
CA SER A 38 -24.92 -13.49 19.22
C SER A 38 -23.86 -14.19 20.08
N LEU A 39 -22.58 -13.88 19.90
CA LEU A 39 -21.53 -14.37 20.78
C LEU A 39 -21.60 -13.67 22.15
N PRO A 40 -21.29 -14.39 23.24
CA PRO A 40 -21.02 -13.78 24.54
C PRO A 40 -19.95 -12.68 24.46
N VAL A 41 -20.03 -11.67 25.35
CA VAL A 41 -19.16 -10.47 25.35
C VAL A 41 -17.68 -10.85 25.45
N ASP A 42 -17.34 -11.77 26.33
CA ASP A 42 -15.99 -12.32 26.54
C ASP A 42 -15.39 -12.91 25.26
N ARG A 43 -16.20 -13.62 24.46
CA ARG A 43 -15.73 -14.18 23.18
C ARG A 43 -15.55 -13.13 22.10
N ARG A 44 -16.36 -12.07 22.12
CA ARG A 44 -16.17 -10.92 21.22
C ARG A 44 -14.87 -10.19 21.56
N GLU A 45 -14.63 -9.93 22.84
CA GLU A 45 -13.38 -9.32 23.31
C GLU A 45 -12.14 -10.12 22.89
N VAL A 46 -12.18 -11.46 22.98
CA VAL A 46 -11.07 -12.31 22.51
C VAL A 46 -10.87 -12.23 21.00
N ILE A 47 -11.94 -12.19 20.20
CA ILE A 47 -11.84 -12.08 18.74
C ILE A 47 -11.30 -10.70 18.34
N GLU A 48 -11.82 -9.63 18.93
CA GLU A 48 -11.31 -8.27 18.73
C GLU A 48 -9.82 -8.19 19.10
N LEU A 49 -9.44 -8.76 20.25
CA LEU A 49 -8.04 -8.80 20.69
C LEU A 49 -7.15 -9.57 19.71
N ALA A 50 -7.58 -10.74 19.25
CA ALA A 50 -6.84 -11.55 18.29
C ALA A 50 -6.70 -10.83 16.94
N TYR A 51 -7.75 -10.14 16.52
CA TYR A 51 -7.79 -9.37 15.29
C TYR A 51 -6.81 -8.18 15.35
N HIS A 52 -6.86 -7.38 16.43
CA HIS A 52 -5.92 -6.28 16.66
C HIS A 52 -4.47 -6.76 16.76
N ALA A 53 -4.23 -7.95 17.32
CA ALA A 53 -2.91 -8.54 17.39
C ALA A 53 -2.42 -9.13 16.04
N ALA A 54 -3.28 -9.34 15.04
CA ALA A 54 -2.90 -9.97 13.77
C ALA A 54 -2.73 -8.97 12.61
N LEU A 55 -3.43 -7.83 12.62
CA LEU A 55 -3.61 -6.99 11.42
C LEU A 55 -3.00 -5.58 11.47
N THR A 56 -2.20 -5.26 12.50
CA THR A 56 -1.36 -4.04 12.74
C THR A 56 -1.88 -3.02 13.78
N HIS A 57 -0.91 -2.26 14.31
CA HIS A 57 -0.96 -1.14 15.26
C HIS A 57 -1.88 -1.33 16.48
N PRO A 58 -1.43 -2.02 17.54
CA PRO A 58 -2.13 -1.95 18.81
C PRO A 58 -2.16 -0.50 19.28
N ASN A 59 -3.33 -0.07 19.72
CA ASN A 59 -3.56 1.12 20.53
C ASN A 59 -2.38 1.32 21.52
N PRO A 60 -1.73 2.49 21.55
CA PRO A 60 -0.75 2.75 22.59
C PRO A 60 -1.50 2.74 23.92
N LEU A 61 -1.21 1.73 24.76
CA LEU A 61 -1.82 1.47 26.07
C LEU A 61 -3.15 0.72 25.90
N MET A 62 -3.20 -0.60 26.10
CA MET A 62 -3.44 -1.12 27.47
C MET A 62 -2.92 -2.55 27.69
N HIS A 63 -2.55 -3.31 26.65
CA HIS A 63 -2.02 -4.67 26.81
C HIS A 63 -1.00 -5.00 25.71
N VAL A 64 0.25 -5.30 26.09
CA VAL A 64 1.20 -5.94 25.18
C VAL A 64 0.80 -7.41 25.05
N VAL A 65 0.23 -7.78 23.90
CA VAL A 65 -0.18 -9.16 23.60
C VAL A 65 0.89 -9.80 22.72
N GLY A 66 1.41 -10.94 23.15
CA GLY A 66 2.48 -11.65 22.43
C GLY A 66 3.89 -11.25 22.89
N ASP A 67 4.90 -11.69 22.14
CA ASP A 67 6.30 -11.39 22.42
C ASP A 67 6.61 -9.92 22.06
N PRO A 68 6.99 -9.07 23.03
CA PRO A 68 7.38 -7.69 22.74
C PRO A 68 8.49 -7.61 21.69
N ALA A 69 9.41 -8.57 21.61
CA ALA A 69 10.49 -8.56 20.64
C ALA A 69 9.98 -8.61 19.18
N ALA A 70 8.85 -9.28 18.92
CA ALA A 70 8.25 -9.37 17.59
C ALA A 70 7.70 -8.02 17.09
N TRP A 71 7.32 -7.13 18.01
CA TRP A 71 6.67 -5.85 17.68
C TRP A 71 7.57 -4.63 17.93
N GLU A 72 8.40 -4.65 18.97
CA GLU A 72 9.35 -3.58 19.35
C GLU A 72 10.54 -3.48 18.39
N SER A 73 10.87 -4.56 17.67
CA SER A 73 11.98 -4.56 16.70
C SER A 73 11.62 -3.83 15.39
N ASN A 74 10.34 -3.50 15.19
CA ASN A 74 9.91 -2.71 14.05
C ASN A 74 10.00 -1.21 14.37
N PHE A 75 10.91 -0.51 13.69
CA PHE A 75 11.17 0.89 13.93
C PHE A 75 9.92 1.78 13.73
N SER A 76 9.06 1.47 12.76
CA SER A 76 7.80 2.21 12.53
C SER A 76 6.88 2.15 13.75
N HIS A 77 6.72 0.97 14.35
CA HIS A 77 5.88 0.77 15.52
C HIS A 77 6.45 1.51 16.74
N ALA A 78 7.77 1.51 16.93
CA ALA A 78 8.40 2.28 17.99
C ALA A 78 8.14 3.79 17.82
N LEU A 79 8.23 4.31 16.59
CA LEU A 79 7.98 5.72 16.28
C LEU A 79 6.50 6.10 16.46
N ASP A 80 5.56 5.25 16.04
CA ASP A 80 4.12 5.49 16.12
C ASP A 80 3.64 5.85 17.53
N ARG A 81 4.24 5.24 18.56
CA ARG A 81 3.87 5.49 19.96
C ARG A 81 4.45 6.78 20.56
N VAL A 82 5.52 7.30 19.97
CA VAL A 82 6.26 8.44 20.52
C VAL A 82 6.14 9.69 19.66
N ALA A 83 5.74 9.54 18.40
CA ALA A 83 5.63 10.63 17.46
C ALA A 83 4.41 11.51 17.76
N MET A 84 4.61 12.83 17.71
CA MET A 84 3.52 13.79 17.84
C MET A 84 2.79 13.94 16.51
N ARG A 85 1.47 13.99 16.53
CA ARG A 85 0.66 14.24 15.33
C ARG A 85 0.96 15.63 14.77
N LEU A 86 1.24 15.70 13.47
CA LEU A 86 1.58 16.95 12.81
C LEU A 86 0.37 17.66 12.18
N ASP A 87 -0.72 16.94 11.93
CA ASP A 87 -1.98 17.56 11.51
C ASP A 87 -2.69 18.18 12.74
N PRO A 88 -2.83 19.51 12.82
CA PRO A 88 -3.38 20.16 14.00
C PRO A 88 -4.92 20.22 14.01
N ARG A 89 -5.59 19.78 12.94
CA ARG A 89 -7.06 19.89 12.83
C ARG A 89 -7.74 19.09 13.95
N PRO A 90 -8.68 19.67 14.71
CA PRO A 90 -9.44 18.93 15.73
C PRO A 90 -10.44 17.94 15.09
N SER A 91 -10.91 16.95 15.84
CA SER A 91 -11.81 15.89 15.33
C SER A 91 -13.07 16.44 14.65
N GLU A 92 -13.71 17.48 15.20
CA GLU A 92 -14.88 18.13 14.58
C GLU A 92 -14.58 18.70 13.18
N GLU A 93 -13.41 19.33 13.04
CA GLU A 93 -12.99 19.91 11.77
C GLU A 93 -12.61 18.82 10.77
N LEU A 94 -11.92 17.77 11.22
CA LEU A 94 -11.61 16.59 10.40
C LEU A 94 -12.91 15.94 9.88
N ARG A 95 -13.89 15.72 10.75
CA ARG A 95 -15.19 15.15 10.36
C ARG A 95 -15.93 16.02 9.35
N ARG A 96 -15.93 17.34 9.55
CA ARG A 96 -16.52 18.29 8.61
C ARG A 96 -15.81 18.24 7.26
N GLN A 97 -14.48 18.31 7.24
CA GLN A 97 -13.70 18.30 6.01
C GLN A 97 -13.81 16.97 5.26
N ALA A 98 -13.83 15.84 5.98
CA ALA A 98 -14.04 14.50 5.44
C ALA A 98 -15.29 14.38 4.55
N LEU A 99 -16.37 15.10 4.87
CA LEU A 99 -17.65 14.99 4.17
C LEU A 99 -17.94 16.15 3.21
N SER A 100 -17.25 17.28 3.34
CA SER A 100 -17.62 18.52 2.65
C SER A 100 -16.50 19.25 1.94
N HIS A 101 -15.24 18.81 2.08
CA HIS A 101 -14.15 19.48 1.39
C HIS A 101 -14.29 19.33 -0.14
N PRO A 102 -14.10 20.38 -0.94
CA PRO A 102 -14.29 20.31 -2.40
C PRO A 102 -13.27 19.37 -3.09
N ASP A 103 -12.01 19.39 -2.66
CA ASP A 103 -10.96 18.47 -3.14
C ASP A 103 -11.15 17.06 -2.52
N PRO A 104 -11.37 15.99 -3.32
CA PRO A 104 -11.47 14.60 -2.83
C PRO A 104 -10.24 14.13 -2.06
N VAL A 105 -9.04 14.61 -2.42
CA VAL A 105 -7.80 14.24 -1.74
C VAL A 105 -7.84 14.71 -0.28
N MET A 106 -8.36 15.90 -0.04
CA MET A 106 -8.48 16.45 1.30
C MET A 106 -9.61 15.82 2.10
N ARG A 107 -10.70 15.37 1.44
CA ARG A 107 -11.76 14.57 2.09
C ARG A 107 -11.18 13.25 2.58
N GLU A 108 -10.50 12.51 1.71
CA GLU A 108 -9.84 11.25 2.05
C GLU A 108 -8.79 11.42 3.16
N GLN A 109 -7.95 12.45 3.04
CA GLN A 109 -6.93 12.74 4.05
C GLN A 109 -7.55 13.03 5.43
N ALA A 110 -8.65 13.77 5.47
CA ALA A 110 -9.37 14.02 6.72
C ALA A 110 -10.04 12.75 7.27
N LEU A 111 -10.56 11.87 6.40
CA LEU A 111 -11.14 10.57 6.79
C LEU A 111 -10.09 9.65 7.43
N TYR A 112 -8.94 9.49 6.80
CA TYR A 112 -7.86 8.64 7.31
C TYR A 112 -7.29 9.18 8.63
N GLU A 113 -7.04 10.48 8.71
CA GLU A 113 -6.56 11.09 9.97
C GLU A 113 -7.60 11.01 11.08
N TYR A 114 -8.91 11.13 10.77
CA TYR A 114 -9.97 10.92 11.74
C TYR A 114 -10.02 9.47 12.22
N ALA A 115 -9.95 8.51 11.30
CA ALA A 115 -9.99 7.08 11.59
C ALA A 115 -8.81 6.62 12.47
N ASP A 116 -7.63 7.17 12.22
CA ASP A 116 -6.41 6.88 13.00
C ASP A 116 -6.45 7.50 14.42
N ARG A 117 -7.37 8.44 14.68
CA ARG A 117 -7.52 9.13 15.98
C ARG A 117 -8.73 8.68 16.80
N ASN A 118 -9.84 8.35 16.15
CA ASN A 118 -11.15 8.26 16.78
C ASN A 118 -11.80 6.89 16.47
N TYR A 119 -11.31 5.82 17.07
CA TYR A 119 -11.78 4.46 16.77
C TYR A 119 -13.28 4.23 17.00
N GLU A 120 -13.87 4.90 17.99
CA GLU A 120 -15.23 4.60 18.46
C GLU A 120 -16.32 4.80 17.39
N ASP A 121 -16.23 5.90 16.63
CA ASP A 121 -17.21 6.33 15.63
C ASP A 121 -16.62 6.48 14.21
N ALA A 122 -15.32 6.20 14.01
CA ALA A 122 -14.69 6.26 12.68
C ALA A 122 -15.40 5.39 11.64
N ILE A 123 -15.86 4.19 12.02
CA ILE A 123 -16.57 3.29 11.10
C ILE A 123 -17.86 3.92 10.57
N GLU A 124 -18.55 4.70 11.40
CA GLU A 124 -19.81 5.37 11.02
C GLU A 124 -19.55 6.49 10.02
N LEU A 125 -18.51 7.30 10.27
CA LEU A 125 -18.06 8.34 9.34
C LEU A 125 -17.59 7.75 8.01
N LEU A 126 -16.82 6.66 8.03
CA LEU A 126 -16.36 5.95 6.83
C LEU A 126 -17.56 5.40 6.03
N CYS A 127 -18.56 4.83 6.73
CA CYS A 127 -19.80 4.40 6.08
C CYS A 127 -20.56 5.56 5.41
N GLU A 128 -20.56 6.74 6.02
CA GLU A 128 -21.17 7.94 5.44
C GLU A 128 -20.46 8.36 4.15
N ALA A 129 -19.12 8.39 4.17
CA ALA A 129 -18.30 8.67 2.98
C ALA A 129 -18.57 7.67 1.85
N ILE A 130 -18.59 6.36 2.14
CA ILE A 130 -18.86 5.32 1.12
C ILE A 130 -20.24 5.49 0.46
N LYS A 131 -21.24 5.95 1.20
CA LYS A 131 -22.62 6.12 0.69
C LYS A 131 -22.81 7.38 -0.15
N HIS A 132 -22.07 8.44 0.16
CA HIS A 132 -22.43 9.79 -0.30
C HIS A 132 -21.32 10.51 -1.06
N ASP A 133 -20.07 10.07 -0.96
CA ASP A 133 -19.00 10.70 -1.72
C ASP A 133 -19.20 10.48 -3.22
N SER A 134 -19.05 11.53 -4.01
CA SER A 134 -19.14 11.46 -5.47
C SER A 134 -17.88 10.87 -6.10
N ASP A 135 -16.76 10.92 -5.39
CA ASP A 135 -15.49 10.38 -5.86
C ASP A 135 -15.39 8.89 -5.52
N ARG A 136 -15.31 8.06 -6.56
CA ARG A 136 -15.24 6.60 -6.44
C ARG A 136 -14.04 6.12 -5.64
N GLN A 137 -12.92 6.84 -5.73
CA GLN A 137 -11.68 6.47 -5.05
C GLN A 137 -11.79 6.72 -3.55
N VAL A 138 -12.35 7.86 -3.12
CA VAL A 138 -12.68 8.11 -1.70
C VAL A 138 -13.56 6.99 -1.13
N ARG A 139 -14.54 6.50 -1.90
CA ARG A 139 -15.44 5.41 -1.47
C ARG A 139 -14.68 4.09 -1.24
N TRP A 140 -13.86 3.61 -2.17
CA TRP A 140 -13.14 2.35 -1.94
C TRP A 140 -11.99 2.48 -0.94
N ASP A 141 -11.36 3.66 -0.83
CA ASP A 141 -10.29 3.90 0.14
C ASP A 141 -10.89 3.96 1.56
N SER A 142 -12.13 4.45 1.68
CA SER A 142 -12.91 4.34 2.92
C SER A 142 -13.21 2.88 3.30
N LEU A 143 -13.50 2.01 2.33
CA LEU A 143 -13.63 0.56 2.59
C LEU A 143 -12.32 -0.04 3.12
N TRP A 144 -11.18 0.40 2.57
CA TRP A 144 -9.87 -0.05 3.04
C TRP A 144 -9.57 0.47 4.45
N ALA A 145 -9.93 1.71 4.77
CA ALA A 145 -9.84 2.20 6.15
C ALA A 145 -10.70 1.37 7.12
N ILE A 146 -11.91 0.95 6.72
CA ILE A 146 -12.73 0.02 7.52
C ILE A 146 -12.04 -1.34 7.69
N GLU A 147 -11.39 -1.87 6.65
CA GLU A 147 -10.60 -3.11 6.72
C GLU A 147 -9.44 -2.98 7.71
N LYS A 148 -8.76 -1.83 7.73
CA LYS A 148 -7.66 -1.56 8.68
C LYS A 148 -8.11 -1.46 10.13
N LEU A 149 -9.23 -0.78 10.38
CA LEU A 149 -9.82 -0.69 11.72
C LEU A 149 -10.33 -2.06 12.18
N GLY A 150 -11.05 -2.71 11.27
CA GLY A 150 -11.48 -4.07 11.41
C GLY A 150 -12.48 -4.32 12.52
N GLY A 151 -12.30 -5.46 13.20
CA GLY A 151 -13.22 -5.91 14.23
C GLY A 151 -14.62 -6.26 13.72
N ILE A 152 -15.52 -6.57 14.64
CA ILE A 152 -16.90 -6.96 14.38
C ILE A 152 -17.67 -5.83 13.69
N LYS A 153 -17.44 -4.58 14.11
CA LYS A 153 -18.06 -3.41 13.48
C LYS A 153 -17.58 -3.26 12.03
N GLY A 154 -16.28 -3.44 11.75
CA GLY A 154 -15.74 -3.36 10.39
C GLY A 154 -16.31 -4.46 9.48
N ILE A 155 -16.37 -5.69 9.98
CA ILE A 155 -17.01 -6.82 9.27
C ILE A 155 -18.48 -6.51 8.93
N GLN A 156 -19.24 -5.91 9.86
CA GLN A 156 -20.65 -5.55 9.63
C GLN A 156 -20.79 -4.43 8.61
N ALA A 157 -19.93 -3.42 8.69
CA ALA A 157 -19.91 -2.32 7.74
C ALA A 157 -19.59 -2.81 6.32
N LEU A 158 -18.53 -3.59 6.14
CA LEU A 158 -18.16 -4.18 4.84
C LEU A 158 -19.29 -5.02 4.24
N ARG A 159 -19.97 -5.84 5.04
CA ARG A 159 -21.15 -6.62 4.58
C ARG A 159 -22.26 -5.74 3.99
N SER A 160 -22.46 -4.54 4.52
CA SER A 160 -23.50 -3.63 4.04
C SER A 160 -23.23 -3.09 2.63
N PHE A 161 -21.97 -3.12 2.18
CA PHE A 161 -21.53 -2.62 0.87
C PHE A 161 -21.31 -3.71 -0.19
N GLN A 162 -21.46 -5.01 0.13
CA GLN A 162 -21.31 -6.10 -0.85
C GLN A 162 -22.34 -6.09 -1.99
N LYS A 163 -23.39 -5.27 -1.86
CA LYS A 163 -24.44 -5.09 -2.86
C LYS A 163 -24.55 -3.63 -3.29
N ASP A 164 -23.45 -2.89 -3.17
CA ASP A 164 -23.40 -1.53 -3.69
C ASP A 164 -23.72 -1.51 -5.19
N HIS A 165 -24.32 -0.42 -5.65
CA HIS A 165 -24.69 -0.25 -7.06
C HIS A 165 -23.46 -0.09 -7.95
N ASP A 166 -22.35 0.39 -7.39
CA ASP A 166 -21.06 0.42 -8.05
C ASP A 166 -20.36 -0.94 -7.87
N PRO A 167 -20.13 -1.70 -8.97
CA PRO A 167 -19.52 -3.02 -8.89
C PRO A 167 -18.14 -3.04 -8.24
N GLU A 168 -17.36 -1.97 -8.35
CA GLU A 168 -16.03 -1.92 -7.73
C GLU A 168 -16.12 -1.74 -6.22
N ILE A 169 -17.09 -0.98 -5.73
CA ILE A 169 -17.35 -0.84 -4.29
C ILE A 169 -17.85 -2.18 -3.72
N ALA A 170 -18.75 -2.85 -4.43
CA ALA A 170 -19.25 -4.17 -4.03
C ALA A 170 -18.14 -5.23 -3.98
N GLU A 171 -17.24 -5.24 -4.97
CA GLU A 171 -16.12 -6.17 -5.01
C GLU A 171 -15.08 -5.86 -3.93
N TRP A 172 -14.65 -4.60 -3.77
CA TRP A 172 -13.71 -4.23 -2.69
C TRP A 172 -14.26 -4.59 -1.31
N ALA A 173 -15.55 -4.37 -1.06
CA ALA A 173 -16.20 -4.76 0.18
C ALA A 173 -16.16 -6.27 0.41
N THR A 174 -16.38 -7.07 -0.65
CA THR A 174 -16.30 -8.54 -0.59
C THR A 174 -14.87 -9.03 -0.37
N LEU A 175 -13.90 -8.41 -1.03
CA LEU A 175 -12.48 -8.70 -0.89
C LEU A 175 -12.00 -8.48 0.53
N PHE A 176 -12.22 -7.27 1.06
CA PHE A 176 -11.81 -6.91 2.42
C PHE A 176 -12.53 -7.74 3.47
N LEU A 177 -13.81 -8.05 3.26
CA LEU A 177 -14.55 -8.94 4.14
C LEU A 177 -13.90 -10.34 4.19
N GLY A 178 -13.50 -10.89 3.03
CA GLY A 178 -12.74 -12.14 2.97
C GLY A 178 -11.46 -12.08 3.78
N GLU A 179 -10.67 -11.02 3.59
CA GLU A 179 -9.42 -10.83 4.34
C GLU A 179 -9.64 -10.81 5.85
N LEU A 180 -10.71 -10.15 6.33
CA LEU A 180 -10.99 -10.09 7.76
C LEU A 180 -11.51 -11.40 8.36
N GLN A 181 -12.23 -12.19 7.57
CA GLN A 181 -12.86 -13.42 8.07
C GLN A 181 -11.95 -14.64 7.98
N THR A 182 -11.16 -14.74 6.91
CA THR A 182 -10.37 -15.95 6.60
C THR A 182 -8.89 -15.66 6.38
N GLY A 183 -8.51 -14.39 6.26
CA GLY A 183 -7.18 -13.98 5.82
C GLY A 183 -6.99 -14.02 4.30
N ASP A 184 -7.94 -14.59 3.55
CA ASP A 184 -7.87 -14.76 2.10
C ASP A 184 -8.83 -13.80 1.38
N PRO A 185 -8.41 -13.17 0.26
CA PRO A 185 -9.30 -12.30 -0.51
C PRO A 185 -10.38 -13.12 -1.21
N SER A 186 -11.54 -12.50 -1.41
CA SER A 186 -12.66 -13.04 -2.19
C SER A 186 -13.01 -12.07 -3.33
N PHE A 187 -13.28 -12.59 -4.51
CA PHE A 187 -13.59 -11.81 -5.71
C PHE A 187 -14.99 -12.11 -6.24
N ASP A 188 -15.50 -11.24 -7.10
CA ASP A 188 -16.69 -11.56 -7.88
C ASP A 188 -16.36 -12.49 -9.07
N SER A 189 -17.36 -12.80 -9.90
CA SER A 189 -17.21 -13.69 -11.06
C SER A 189 -17.20 -12.96 -12.40
N ARG A 190 -16.83 -11.66 -12.44
CA ARG A 190 -16.71 -10.92 -13.70
C ARG A 190 -15.58 -11.51 -14.55
N ALA A 191 -15.82 -11.60 -15.85
CA ALA A 191 -14.81 -12.01 -16.81
C ALA A 191 -13.76 -10.89 -16.99
N SER A 192 -12.58 -11.24 -17.48
CA SER A 192 -11.53 -10.26 -17.79
C SER A 192 -11.38 -10.00 -19.28
N ARG A 193 -10.84 -8.83 -19.62
CA ARG A 193 -10.41 -8.45 -20.96
C ARG A 193 -8.96 -7.97 -20.93
N HIS A 194 -8.14 -8.53 -21.82
CA HIS A 194 -6.73 -8.17 -21.92
C HIS A 194 -6.46 -7.16 -23.03
N THR A 195 -5.69 -6.12 -22.71
CA THR A 195 -5.19 -5.14 -23.68
C THR A 195 -3.88 -5.63 -24.31
N PRO A 196 -3.85 -6.00 -25.61
CA PRO A 196 -2.66 -6.52 -26.26
C PRO A 196 -1.64 -5.43 -26.60
N GLY A 197 -0.42 -5.84 -26.94
CA GLY A 197 0.60 -4.95 -27.53
C GLY A 197 1.25 -3.98 -26.54
N ARG A 198 1.28 -4.34 -25.26
CA ARG A 198 1.91 -3.56 -24.19
C ARG A 198 3.18 -4.24 -23.69
N THR A 199 4.04 -3.46 -23.04
CA THR A 199 5.31 -3.90 -22.43
C THR A 199 5.09 -4.86 -21.26
N PHE A 200 4.05 -4.63 -20.46
CA PHE A 200 3.70 -5.44 -19.30
C PHE A 200 2.55 -6.40 -19.61
N ASP A 201 2.37 -7.43 -18.80
CA ASP A 201 1.25 -8.37 -18.90
C ASP A 201 0.05 -7.91 -18.09
N GLU A 202 0.31 -7.16 -17.01
CA GLU A 202 -0.69 -6.64 -16.10
C GLU A 202 -0.25 -5.25 -15.60
N THR A 203 -1.22 -4.39 -15.32
CA THR A 203 -0.99 -3.07 -14.70
C THR A 203 -1.95 -2.92 -13.54
N ILE A 204 -1.45 -3.14 -12.33
CA ILE A 204 -2.26 -3.15 -11.11
C ILE A 204 -2.14 -1.78 -10.44
N PHE A 205 -3.26 -1.07 -10.32
CA PHE A 205 -3.33 0.20 -9.61
C PHE A 205 -3.14 -0.03 -8.12
N LEU A 206 -2.14 0.64 -7.53
CA LEU A 206 -1.84 0.48 -6.12
C LEU A 206 -2.48 1.59 -5.28
N LEU A 207 -3.29 1.17 -4.31
CA LEU A 207 -3.69 1.96 -3.16
C LEU A 207 -2.56 1.88 -2.14
N ILE A 208 -2.00 3.02 -1.74
CA ILE A 208 -0.84 3.06 -0.85
C ILE A 208 -1.10 4.07 0.26
N HIS A 209 -1.16 3.59 1.50
CA HIS A 209 -1.24 4.44 2.69
C HIS A 209 0.06 4.30 3.47
N CYS A 210 0.65 5.42 3.88
CA CYS A 210 1.84 5.39 4.71
C CYS A 210 1.84 6.47 5.79
N ASP A 211 2.64 6.22 6.81
CA ASP A 211 2.99 7.22 7.80
C ASP A 211 4.40 7.74 7.52
N LEU A 212 4.51 9.07 7.51
CA LEU A 212 5.77 9.78 7.50
C LEU A 212 6.14 10.11 8.94
N TYR A 213 7.15 9.42 9.46
CA TYR A 213 7.76 9.75 10.74
C TYR A 213 8.90 10.73 10.52
N ILE A 214 8.73 11.96 10.97
CA ILE A 214 9.62 13.08 10.68
C ILE A 214 10.41 13.43 11.92
N ARG A 215 11.75 13.34 11.86
CA ARG A 215 12.64 13.77 12.92
C ARG A 215 12.61 15.29 13.01
N LEU A 216 12.18 15.83 14.16
CA LEU A 216 11.95 17.26 14.38
C LEU A 216 13.13 17.98 15.03
N ASP A 217 14.13 17.25 15.50
CA ASP A 217 15.34 17.84 16.08
C ASP A 217 16.61 17.02 15.83
N SER A 218 17.75 17.64 16.07
CA SER A 218 19.08 17.02 15.94
C SER A 218 19.39 15.99 17.03
N SER A 219 18.61 15.94 18.12
CA SER A 219 18.81 14.97 19.20
C SER A 219 18.24 13.58 18.87
N ASN A 220 17.45 13.48 17.80
CA ASN A 220 16.76 12.26 17.40
C ASN A 220 15.71 11.76 18.42
N ARG A 221 15.22 12.65 19.29
CA ARG A 221 14.28 12.31 20.38
C ARG A 221 12.87 12.84 20.15
N ARG A 222 12.69 13.84 19.29
CA ARG A 222 11.37 14.35 18.91
C ARG A 222 11.05 13.94 17.48
N TRP A 223 9.95 13.23 17.33
CA TRP A 223 9.43 12.77 16.06
C TRP A 223 8.01 13.29 15.88
N GLY A 224 7.67 13.65 14.64
CA GLY A 224 6.32 13.95 14.21
C GLY A 224 5.78 12.82 13.34
N LYS A 225 4.46 12.63 13.33
CA LYS A 225 3.75 11.71 12.44
C LYS A 225 2.81 12.51 11.54
N LEU A 226 2.95 12.32 10.23
CA LEU A 226 1.99 12.73 9.23
C LEU A 226 1.53 11.48 8.45
N SER A 227 0.26 11.13 8.58
CA SER A 227 -0.34 10.07 7.75
C SER A 227 -0.57 10.60 6.35
N LEU A 228 -0.34 9.80 5.32
CA LEU A 228 -0.72 10.07 3.94
C LEU A 228 -1.74 9.04 3.49
N ALA A 229 -2.96 9.51 3.20
CA ALA A 229 -4.00 8.72 2.58
C ALA A 229 -3.66 8.38 1.12
N PRO A 230 -4.28 7.35 0.52
CA PRO A 230 -3.93 6.86 -0.82
C PRO A 230 -3.82 7.92 -1.92
N GLN A 231 -4.83 8.78 -2.07
CA GLN A 231 -4.79 9.88 -3.02
C GLN A 231 -3.81 10.97 -2.60
N GLY A 232 -3.65 11.22 -1.29
CA GLY A 232 -2.67 12.18 -0.77
C GLY A 232 -1.24 11.77 -1.14
N LEU A 233 -0.91 10.49 -0.95
CA LEU A 233 0.37 9.93 -1.37
C LEU A 233 0.54 9.94 -2.88
N ALA A 234 -0.49 9.56 -3.64
CA ALA A 234 -0.46 9.58 -5.09
C ALA A 234 -0.25 11.01 -5.65
N LYS A 235 -0.83 12.03 -5.01
CA LYS A 235 -0.66 13.44 -5.38
C LYS A 235 0.77 13.92 -5.14
N VAL A 236 1.39 13.54 -4.01
CA VAL A 236 2.76 13.98 -3.66
C VAL A 236 3.84 13.18 -4.39
N TYR A 237 3.75 11.85 -4.37
CA TYR A 237 4.79 10.92 -4.84
C TYR A 237 4.47 10.21 -6.16
N GLY A 238 3.27 10.42 -6.71
CA GLY A 238 2.82 9.83 -7.95
C GLY A 238 1.97 8.58 -7.75
N GLN A 239 0.99 8.41 -8.63
CA GLN A 239 0.15 7.22 -8.65
C GLN A 239 0.96 6.01 -9.10
N ALA A 240 1.10 5.03 -8.21
CA ALA A 240 1.90 3.83 -8.46
C ALA A 240 1.09 2.72 -9.13
N HIS A 241 1.74 2.03 -10.07
CA HIS A 241 1.24 0.82 -10.71
C HIS A 241 2.26 -0.30 -10.56
N ALA A 242 1.82 -1.47 -10.10
CA ALA A 242 2.61 -2.68 -10.17
C ALA A 242 2.47 -3.30 -11.56
N CYS A 243 3.59 -3.50 -12.23
CA CYS A 243 3.65 -3.89 -13.63
C CYS A 243 4.41 -5.22 -13.78
N PRO A 244 3.78 -6.38 -13.44
CA PRO A 244 4.42 -7.68 -13.56
C PRO A 244 4.36 -8.21 -15.00
N ASN A 245 5.30 -9.09 -15.31
CA ASN A 245 5.24 -10.00 -16.46
C ASN A 245 5.20 -11.43 -15.95
N VAL A 246 4.39 -12.29 -16.57
CA VAL A 246 4.25 -13.71 -16.21
C VAL A 246 5.62 -14.39 -16.16
N GLU A 247 6.51 -14.05 -17.09
CA GLU A 247 7.86 -14.59 -17.18
C GLU A 247 8.78 -14.22 -16.00
N THR A 248 8.58 -13.04 -15.40
CA THR A 248 9.55 -12.45 -14.46
C THR A 248 8.98 -12.16 -13.07
N ARG A 249 7.66 -12.20 -12.87
CA ARG A 249 6.94 -11.77 -11.65
C ARG A 249 7.40 -12.45 -10.36
N GLU A 250 8.05 -13.60 -10.45
CA GLU A 250 8.62 -14.31 -9.29
C GLU A 250 9.90 -13.65 -8.75
N ARG A 251 10.61 -12.85 -9.57
CA ARG A 251 11.93 -12.29 -9.23
C ARG A 251 12.11 -10.81 -9.56
N GLN A 252 11.20 -10.23 -10.34
CA GLN A 252 11.30 -8.86 -10.84
C GLN A 252 9.93 -8.23 -11.01
N LEU A 253 9.83 -6.95 -10.64
CA LEU A 253 8.64 -6.13 -10.78
C LEU A 253 9.03 -4.68 -11.09
N VAL A 254 8.35 -4.05 -12.03
CA VAL A 254 8.42 -2.59 -12.19
C VAL A 254 7.28 -1.95 -11.39
N ILE A 255 7.63 -0.97 -10.55
CA ILE A 255 6.67 -0.01 -10.01
C ILE A 255 6.81 1.28 -10.81
N ALA A 256 5.84 1.55 -11.67
CA ALA A 256 5.81 2.77 -12.45
C ALA A 256 4.95 3.82 -11.74
N LYS A 257 5.46 5.05 -11.64
CA LYS A 257 4.73 6.16 -11.03
C LYS A 257 4.59 7.32 -12.00
N GLN A 258 3.47 8.02 -11.87
CA GLN A 258 3.16 9.20 -12.66
C GLN A 258 2.64 10.30 -11.74
N ILE A 259 3.21 11.50 -11.85
CA ILE A 259 2.75 12.69 -11.14
C ILE A 259 2.25 13.68 -12.18
N SER A 260 0.99 14.10 -12.03
CA SER A 260 0.40 15.20 -12.79
C SER A 260 0.53 16.52 -12.03
N GLY A 261 0.59 17.64 -12.76
CA GLY A 261 0.61 18.98 -12.17
C GLY A 261 1.94 19.40 -11.52
N LEU A 262 3.00 18.58 -11.61
CA LEU A 262 4.34 18.96 -11.15
C LEU A 262 5.01 19.94 -12.12
N HIS A 263 4.94 19.66 -13.42
CA HIS A 263 5.55 20.49 -14.46
C HIS A 263 4.63 21.63 -14.90
N ALA A 264 5.20 22.80 -15.17
CA ALA A 264 4.46 23.98 -15.62
C ALA A 264 3.76 23.79 -16.97
N ASP A 265 4.32 22.93 -17.84
CA ASP A 265 3.80 22.60 -19.17
C ASP A 265 2.71 21.50 -19.15
N GLN A 266 2.30 21.04 -17.96
CA GLN A 266 1.31 19.97 -17.75
C GLN A 266 1.76 18.57 -18.24
N SER A 267 3.02 18.41 -18.64
CA SER A 267 3.57 17.08 -18.91
C SER A 267 3.58 16.24 -17.63
N LEU A 268 3.50 14.92 -17.79
CA LEU A 268 3.58 13.98 -16.67
C LEU A 268 5.04 13.86 -16.21
N HIS A 269 5.24 13.88 -14.90
CA HIS A 269 6.50 13.42 -14.33
C HIS A 269 6.45 11.90 -14.17
N ILE A 270 7.41 11.19 -14.77
CA ILE A 270 7.50 9.73 -14.79
C ILE A 270 8.66 9.29 -13.89
N ASP A 271 8.37 8.35 -12.99
CA ASP A 271 9.35 7.81 -12.05
C ASP A 271 9.17 6.29 -11.89
N ASN A 272 10.11 5.52 -12.43
CA ASN A 272 10.03 4.07 -12.56
C ASN A 272 11.06 3.35 -11.68
N TYR A 273 10.59 2.37 -10.90
CA TYR A 273 11.43 1.62 -9.97
C TYR A 273 11.46 0.16 -10.37
N LEU A 274 12.66 -0.32 -10.68
CA LEU A 274 12.89 -1.75 -10.87
C LEU A 274 13.14 -2.40 -9.52
N PHE A 275 12.24 -3.30 -9.13
CA PHE A 275 12.36 -4.14 -7.95
C PHE A 275 12.83 -5.53 -8.35
N ARG A 276 13.76 -6.08 -7.58
CA ARG A 276 14.23 -7.46 -7.73
C ARG A 276 14.28 -8.16 -6.38
N GLY A 277 14.13 -9.48 -6.41
CA GLY A 277 14.21 -10.31 -5.22
C GLY A 277 13.73 -11.73 -5.53
N PHE A 278 12.99 -12.31 -4.61
CA PHE A 278 12.43 -13.65 -4.77
C PHE A 278 11.00 -13.72 -4.28
N THR A 279 10.28 -14.70 -4.79
CA THR A 279 8.92 -15.05 -4.37
C THR A 279 8.91 -16.50 -3.93
N GLU A 280 8.32 -16.74 -2.76
CA GLU A 280 8.11 -18.07 -2.21
C GLU A 280 6.63 -18.45 -2.34
N ARG A 281 6.38 -19.64 -2.87
CA ARG A 281 5.02 -20.17 -3.06
C ARG A 281 4.73 -21.25 -2.02
N THR A 282 3.91 -20.91 -1.04
CA THR A 282 3.34 -21.90 -0.13
C THR A 282 2.09 -22.58 -0.69
N ARG A 283 1.46 -21.97 -1.72
CA ARG A 283 0.29 -22.46 -2.47
C ARG A 283 0.46 -22.10 -3.94
N ASP A 284 -0.30 -22.75 -4.81
CA ASP A 284 -0.27 -22.51 -6.27
C ASP A 284 -0.98 -21.21 -6.68
N ASP A 285 -1.98 -20.79 -5.90
CA ASP A 285 -2.82 -19.61 -6.11
C ASP A 285 -2.20 -18.28 -5.62
N ARG A 286 -1.01 -18.28 -5.03
CA ARG A 286 -0.38 -17.07 -4.46
C ARG A 286 1.13 -17.17 -4.31
N GLY A 287 1.79 -16.04 -4.13
CA GLY A 287 3.22 -15.97 -3.86
C GLY A 287 3.58 -14.85 -2.88
N ASN A 288 4.42 -15.18 -1.90
CA ASN A 288 4.94 -14.25 -0.92
C ASN A 288 6.29 -13.70 -1.41
N PHE A 289 6.36 -12.41 -1.70
CA PHE A 289 7.55 -11.79 -2.30
C PHE A 289 8.30 -10.91 -1.31
N TYR A 290 9.61 -10.84 -1.50
CA TYR A 290 10.54 -9.98 -0.78
C TYR A 290 11.46 -9.29 -1.78
N PHE A 291 11.12 -8.06 -2.15
CA PHE A 291 11.78 -7.33 -3.23
C PHE A 291 12.41 -6.03 -2.72
N GLU A 292 13.55 -5.70 -3.30
CA GLU A 292 14.26 -4.46 -3.05
C GLU A 292 14.54 -3.73 -4.37
N SER A 293 14.59 -2.41 -4.30
CA SER A 293 14.98 -1.55 -5.39
C SER A 293 16.11 -0.64 -4.94
N HIS A 294 17.11 -0.48 -5.79
CA HIS A 294 18.20 0.48 -5.64
C HIS A 294 18.31 1.27 -6.94
N VAL A 295 17.93 2.54 -6.90
CA VAL A 295 17.88 3.39 -8.10
C VAL A 295 18.60 4.71 -7.87
N ASN A 296 19.27 5.21 -8.90
CA ASN A 296 19.87 6.54 -8.87
C ASN A 296 18.77 7.59 -9.10
N ARG A 297 18.72 8.62 -8.26
CA ARG A 297 17.76 9.73 -8.35
C ARG A 297 18.39 11.07 -8.06
N PRO A 298 17.88 12.15 -8.68
CA PRO A 298 18.19 13.50 -8.25
C PRO A 298 17.63 13.73 -6.84
N PHE A 299 18.51 14.02 -5.89
CA PHE A 299 18.16 14.50 -4.57
C PHE A 299 18.14 16.03 -4.57
N TYR A 300 16.96 16.60 -4.37
CA TYR A 300 16.75 18.05 -4.35
C TYR A 300 16.88 18.58 -2.93
N ILE A 301 17.87 19.45 -2.70
CA ILE A 301 18.18 20.01 -1.36
C ILE A 301 17.03 20.90 -0.85
N SER A 302 16.20 21.43 -1.75
CA SER A 302 14.98 22.18 -1.42
C SER A 302 13.96 21.33 -0.65
N GLY A 303 14.00 20.00 -0.78
CA GLY A 303 12.98 19.07 -0.29
C GLY A 303 11.78 18.94 -1.22
N LYS A 304 11.82 19.58 -2.40
CA LYS A 304 10.78 19.51 -3.42
C LYS A 304 11.34 18.93 -4.72
N ALA A 305 10.66 17.93 -5.28
CA ALA A 305 11.01 17.36 -6.57
C ALA A 305 11.01 18.44 -7.67
N ASP A 306 11.99 18.38 -8.55
CA ASP A 306 12.22 19.30 -9.67
C ASP A 306 12.48 20.77 -9.29
N ASP A 307 12.75 21.05 -8.00
CA ASP A 307 13.18 22.35 -7.51
C ASP A 307 14.68 22.35 -7.19
N SER A 308 15.47 22.76 -8.18
CA SER A 308 16.94 22.86 -8.10
C SER A 308 17.46 24.15 -7.44
N SER A 309 16.59 25.01 -6.90
CA SER A 309 16.96 26.34 -6.37
C SER A 309 18.01 26.31 -5.25
N GLN A 310 18.07 25.22 -4.48
CA GLN A 310 19.04 25.01 -3.39
C GLN A 310 20.15 24.01 -3.76
N GLY A 311 20.19 23.55 -5.02
CA GLY A 311 21.12 22.55 -5.51
C GLY A 311 20.51 21.14 -5.61
N VAL A 312 21.11 20.34 -6.48
CA VAL A 312 20.72 18.95 -6.77
C VAL A 312 21.95 18.07 -6.68
N LYS A 313 21.77 16.86 -6.15
CA LYS A 313 22.81 15.85 -6.06
C LYS A 313 22.24 14.49 -6.45
N ASP A 314 22.89 13.78 -7.36
CA ASP A 314 22.51 12.39 -7.62
C ASP A 314 22.85 11.51 -6.41
N SER A 315 21.91 10.67 -6.01
CA SER A 315 22.02 9.74 -4.89
C SER A 315 21.31 8.42 -5.20
N PHE A 316 21.85 7.31 -4.67
CA PHE A 316 21.18 6.02 -4.71
C PHE A 316 20.17 5.90 -3.58
N ILE A 317 18.90 5.71 -3.93
CA ILE A 317 17.83 5.48 -2.96
C ILE A 317 17.47 4.00 -2.93
N GLY A 318 17.24 3.49 -1.72
CA GLY A 318 16.84 2.12 -1.47
C GLY A 318 15.42 2.04 -0.96
N PHE A 319 14.63 1.11 -1.51
CA PHE A 319 13.27 0.82 -1.05
C PHE A 319 13.06 -0.69 -0.96
N MET A 320 12.43 -1.12 0.11
CA MET A 320 12.04 -2.51 0.32
C MET A 320 10.53 -2.65 0.28
N ARG A 321 10.05 -3.71 -0.37
CA ARG A 321 8.66 -4.12 -0.40
C ARG A 321 8.57 -5.62 -0.16
N GLU A 322 7.63 -6.01 0.67
CA GLU A 322 7.28 -7.41 0.85
C GLU A 322 5.76 -7.56 0.92
N GLY A 323 5.25 -8.71 0.49
CA GLY A 323 3.82 -8.90 0.40
C GLY A 323 3.42 -10.23 -0.18
N CYS A 324 2.15 -10.33 -0.56
CA CYS A 324 1.55 -11.49 -1.18
C CYS A 324 0.74 -11.04 -2.39
N TRP A 325 0.94 -11.68 -3.54
CA TRP A 325 0.04 -11.58 -4.68
C TRP A 325 -0.81 -12.86 -4.79
N TYR A 326 -2.00 -12.72 -5.35
CA TYR A 326 -3.03 -13.76 -5.48
C TYR A 326 -3.44 -13.89 -6.94
N LEU A 327 -3.53 -15.11 -7.44
CA LEU A 327 -3.92 -15.41 -8.81
C LEU A 327 -5.43 -15.64 -8.91
N ASP A 328 -5.98 -15.34 -10.09
CA ASP A 328 -7.30 -15.81 -10.49
C ASP A 328 -7.15 -16.76 -11.68
N HIS A 329 -7.56 -18.02 -11.50
CA HIS A 329 -7.45 -19.06 -12.51
C HIS A 329 -8.41 -18.86 -13.69
N ASN A 330 -9.44 -18.01 -13.54
CA ASN A 330 -10.33 -17.64 -14.63
C ASN A 330 -9.68 -16.61 -15.57
N PHE A 331 -8.61 -15.93 -15.14
CA PHE A 331 -7.95 -14.89 -15.91
C PHE A 331 -6.65 -15.42 -16.51
N SER A 332 -6.61 -15.55 -17.83
CA SER A 332 -5.44 -16.07 -18.52
C SER A 332 -4.66 -14.96 -19.22
N VAL A 333 -3.38 -14.82 -18.88
CA VAL A 333 -2.41 -13.96 -19.57
C VAL A 333 -1.21 -14.82 -19.94
N ARG A 334 -0.84 -14.81 -21.24
CA ARG A 334 0.22 -15.67 -21.80
C ARG A 334 0.12 -17.16 -21.38
N GLY A 335 -1.10 -17.68 -21.27
CA GLY A 335 -1.34 -19.08 -20.88
C GLY A 335 -1.12 -19.39 -19.40
N SER A 336 -0.97 -18.36 -18.54
CA SER A 336 -0.87 -18.49 -17.08
C SER A 336 -1.96 -17.68 -16.38
N SER A 337 -2.28 -18.03 -15.13
CA SER A 337 -3.20 -17.23 -14.33
C SER A 337 -2.64 -15.83 -14.07
N ALA A 338 -3.50 -14.81 -14.17
CA ALA A 338 -3.19 -13.41 -13.88
C ALA A 338 -3.16 -13.15 -12.36
N ILE A 339 -2.38 -12.16 -11.92
CA ILE A 339 -2.44 -11.64 -10.55
C ILE A 339 -3.70 -10.79 -10.40
N ARG A 340 -4.69 -11.33 -9.68
CA ARG A 340 -5.95 -10.64 -9.37
C ARG A 340 -5.78 -9.53 -8.34
N TYR A 341 -4.93 -9.76 -7.35
CA TYR A 341 -4.79 -8.91 -6.18
C TYR A 341 -3.39 -9.01 -5.58
N VAL A 342 -2.93 -7.92 -4.99
CA VAL A 342 -1.68 -7.84 -4.25
C VAL A 342 -1.91 -7.03 -2.97
N ARG A 343 -1.25 -7.46 -1.88
CA ARG A 343 -1.16 -6.70 -0.64
C ARG A 343 0.22 -6.81 -0.05
N GLY A 344 0.65 -5.81 0.70
CA GLY A 344 1.95 -5.88 1.36
C GLY A 344 2.29 -4.65 2.18
N ARG A 345 3.55 -4.61 2.60
CA ARG A 345 4.13 -3.51 3.36
C ARG A 345 5.42 -3.04 2.69
N PHE A 346 5.79 -1.81 3.00
CA PHE A 346 6.98 -1.20 2.46
C PHE A 346 7.58 -0.23 3.46
N GLN A 347 8.88 0.00 3.32
CA GLN A 347 9.58 0.98 4.12
C GLN A 347 10.74 1.60 3.35
N GLY A 348 11.08 2.83 3.72
CA GLY A 348 12.18 3.57 3.11
C GLY A 348 12.47 4.87 3.85
N TRP A 349 13.39 5.64 3.29
CA TRP A 349 13.80 6.93 3.84
C TRP A 349 13.43 8.06 2.90
N GLY A 350 13.19 9.22 3.47
CA GLY A 350 12.86 10.45 2.75
C GLY A 350 13.46 11.67 3.43
N TYR A 351 13.31 12.80 2.76
CA TYR A 351 13.69 14.10 3.26
C TYR A 351 12.55 15.08 3.06
N THR A 352 12.32 15.90 4.10
CA THR A 352 11.45 17.06 4.04
C THR A 352 12.13 18.25 4.71
N ASN A 353 11.93 19.43 4.15
CA ASN A 353 12.40 20.67 4.74
C ASN A 353 11.45 21.08 5.88
N LEU A 354 11.95 21.04 7.12
CA LEU A 354 11.13 21.32 8.32
C LEU A 354 10.62 22.77 8.39
N GLU A 355 11.40 23.75 7.93
CA GLU A 355 10.96 25.15 7.91
C GLU A 355 9.78 25.34 6.96
N HIS A 356 9.85 24.65 5.82
CA HIS A 356 8.79 24.62 4.84
C HIS A 356 7.53 23.91 5.35
N LEU A 357 7.70 22.76 6.02
CA LEU A 357 6.60 22.01 6.61
C LEU A 357 5.90 22.79 7.72
N ALA A 358 6.65 23.46 8.59
CA ALA A 358 6.12 24.15 9.77
C ALA A 358 5.29 25.41 9.44
N THR A 359 5.44 25.97 8.24
CA THR A 359 4.81 27.24 7.84
C THR A 359 3.63 27.06 6.89
N ARG A 360 3.30 25.82 6.52
CA ARG A 360 2.31 25.51 5.49
C ARG A 360 1.10 24.75 6.05
N SER A 361 -0.03 25.02 5.43
CA SER A 361 -1.24 24.20 5.59
C SER A 361 -1.04 22.81 5.00
N LEU A 362 -1.89 21.86 5.41
CA LEU A 362 -1.86 20.51 4.85
C LEU A 362 -2.12 20.51 3.34
N ASP A 363 -3.00 21.38 2.85
CA ASP A 363 -3.30 21.55 1.43
C ASP A 363 -2.03 21.96 0.64
N GLU A 364 -1.21 22.84 1.21
CA GLU A 364 0.06 23.25 0.62
C GLU A 364 1.16 22.19 0.73
N ILE A 365 1.08 21.32 1.73
CA ILE A 365 1.98 20.16 1.89
C ILE A 365 1.63 19.08 0.86
N LEU A 366 0.34 18.81 0.66
CA LEU A 366 -0.18 17.81 -0.29
C LEU A 366 -0.23 18.35 -1.72
N GLN A 367 0.91 18.83 -2.20
CA GLN A 367 1.11 19.26 -3.59
C GLN A 367 2.12 18.33 -4.30
N PRO A 368 2.01 18.19 -5.63
CA PRO A 368 2.95 17.44 -6.43
C PRO A 368 4.41 17.74 -6.10
N GLY A 369 5.18 16.70 -5.81
CA GLY A 369 6.62 16.78 -5.57
C GLY A 369 7.04 17.33 -4.20
N ASN A 370 6.12 17.64 -3.28
CA ASN A 370 6.47 18.11 -1.93
C ASN A 370 6.94 16.98 -0.98
N GLY A 371 7.90 16.21 -1.45
CA GLY A 371 8.57 15.15 -0.72
C GLY A 371 9.56 14.46 -1.62
N VAL A 372 10.76 14.19 -1.11
CA VAL A 372 11.80 13.47 -1.87
C VAL A 372 12.21 12.21 -1.12
N LEU A 373 12.39 11.12 -1.86
CA LEU A 373 12.98 9.92 -1.31
C LEU A 373 14.48 10.16 -1.08
N SER A 374 15.04 9.49 -0.08
CA SER A 374 16.41 9.74 0.35
C SER A 374 17.06 8.47 0.92
N THR A 375 18.30 8.61 1.38
CA THR A 375 19.09 7.54 1.98
C THR A 375 19.95 8.10 3.11
N LEU A 376 20.21 7.28 4.13
CA LEU A 376 21.14 7.62 5.21
C LEU A 376 22.61 7.45 4.80
N HIS A 377 22.89 6.79 3.67
CA HIS A 377 24.23 6.35 3.30
C HIS A 377 25.00 7.35 2.43
N ASP A 378 24.31 8.30 1.80
CA ASP A 378 24.96 9.30 0.94
C ASP A 378 25.58 10.43 1.79
N PRO A 379 26.81 10.91 1.50
CA PRO A 379 27.47 11.95 2.29
C PRO A 379 26.76 13.32 2.30
N VAL A 380 25.93 13.62 1.30
CA VAL A 380 25.19 14.88 1.16
C VAL A 380 23.73 14.69 1.60
N ALA A 381 23.04 13.68 1.07
CA ALA A 381 21.64 13.43 1.40
C ALA A 381 21.45 12.81 2.80
N GLY A 382 22.40 12.01 3.28
CA GLY A 382 22.34 11.33 4.57
C GLY A 382 22.17 12.26 5.77
N PRO A 383 22.99 13.32 5.91
CA PRO A 383 22.82 14.32 6.97
C PRO A 383 21.48 15.05 6.94
N LEU A 384 20.86 15.20 5.76
CA LEU A 384 19.57 15.88 5.58
C LEU A 384 18.37 14.96 5.83
N THR A 385 18.53 13.67 5.52
CA THR A 385 17.49 12.63 5.66
C THR A 385 16.90 12.62 7.06
N ASN A 386 15.60 12.89 7.14
CA ASN A 386 14.87 13.09 8.38
C ASN A 386 13.48 12.44 8.38
N VAL A 387 13.07 11.75 7.32
CA VAL A 387 11.78 11.05 7.26
C VAL A 387 11.99 9.55 7.18
N PHE A 388 11.41 8.80 8.11
CA PHE A 388 11.23 7.36 7.97
C PHE A 388 9.82 7.10 7.45
N ILE A 389 9.71 6.40 6.32
CA ILE A 389 8.46 6.13 5.63
C ILE A 389 8.12 4.67 5.85
N ALA A 390 6.95 4.39 6.39
CA ALA A 390 6.44 3.04 6.56
C ALA A 390 4.98 2.98 6.19
N GLY A 391 4.57 1.98 5.44
CA GLY A 391 3.20 1.89 4.97
C GLY A 391 2.80 0.52 4.46
N THR A 392 1.55 0.44 4.06
CA THR A 392 0.96 -0.72 3.42
C THR A 392 0.42 -0.36 2.05
N PHE A 393 0.36 -1.35 1.18
CA PHE A 393 -0.25 -1.21 -0.13
C PHE A 393 -1.20 -2.37 -0.40
N LYS A 394 -2.24 -2.07 -1.18
CA LYS A 394 -3.16 -3.04 -1.75
C LYS A 394 -3.40 -2.66 -3.22
N GLY A 395 -3.72 -3.61 -4.06
CA GLY A 395 -4.06 -3.33 -5.45
C GLY A 395 -4.72 -4.54 -6.08
N LYS A 396 -5.77 -4.32 -6.86
CA LYS A 396 -6.44 -5.37 -7.63
C LYS A 396 -6.58 -4.93 -9.08
N LEU A 397 -6.93 -5.86 -9.95
CA LEU A 397 -7.39 -5.53 -11.29
C LEU A 397 -8.85 -5.02 -11.21
N ASN A 398 -9.16 -3.94 -11.92
CA ASN A 398 -10.46 -3.26 -11.83
C ASN A 398 -11.14 -3.21 -13.21
N ASP A 399 -12.44 -3.01 -13.20
CA ASP A 399 -13.20 -2.54 -14.37
C ASP A 399 -13.12 -1.00 -14.41
N TRP A 400 -12.29 -0.47 -15.31
CA TRP A 400 -12.01 0.96 -15.38
C TRP A 400 -12.92 1.73 -16.31
N ASP A 401 -13.45 1.09 -17.35
CA ASP A 401 -14.34 1.73 -18.33
C ASP A 401 -15.84 1.47 -18.03
N GLY A 402 -16.13 0.62 -17.04
CA GLY A 402 -17.47 0.33 -16.57
C GLY A 402 -18.26 -0.60 -17.48
N ASP A 403 -17.59 -1.37 -18.33
CA ASP A 403 -18.22 -2.24 -19.31
C ASP A 403 -18.60 -3.63 -18.76
N GLY A 404 -18.28 -3.89 -17.49
CA GLY A 404 -18.56 -5.14 -16.78
C GLY A 404 -17.44 -6.17 -16.88
N PHE A 405 -16.32 -5.86 -17.52
CA PHE A 405 -15.13 -6.71 -17.59
C PHE A 405 -14.00 -6.17 -16.72
N ILE A 406 -13.23 -7.08 -16.12
CA ILE A 406 -11.99 -6.70 -15.46
C ILE A 406 -10.92 -6.42 -16.51
N ASP A 407 -10.34 -5.23 -16.45
CA ASP A 407 -9.30 -4.84 -17.37
C ASP A 407 -7.92 -5.36 -16.96
N LEU A 408 -7.34 -6.19 -17.81
CA LEU A 408 -5.93 -6.57 -17.73
C LEU A 408 -5.13 -5.60 -18.60
N ASN A 409 -4.16 -4.93 -17.96
CA ASN A 409 -3.14 -4.14 -18.65
C ASN A 409 -3.67 -2.93 -19.45
N SER A 410 -4.76 -2.31 -18.98
CA SER A 410 -5.42 -1.20 -19.69
C SER A 410 -4.85 0.19 -19.36
N ARG A 411 -3.88 0.29 -18.45
CA ARG A 411 -3.29 1.58 -18.04
C ARG A 411 -2.05 1.88 -18.87
N ASN A 412 -1.86 3.14 -19.25
CA ASN A 412 -0.63 3.57 -19.88
C ASN A 412 0.49 3.59 -18.84
N VAL A 413 1.58 2.89 -19.14
CA VAL A 413 2.78 2.83 -18.31
C VAL A 413 3.98 3.15 -19.19
N TYR A 414 4.69 4.21 -18.84
CA TYR A 414 5.80 4.75 -19.63
C TYR A 414 7.13 4.18 -19.15
N SER A 415 7.28 2.86 -19.27
CA SER A 415 8.45 2.14 -18.76
C SER A 415 8.78 0.91 -19.58
N THR A 416 10.07 0.63 -19.74
CA THR A 416 10.57 -0.68 -20.16
C THR A 416 10.46 -1.70 -19.03
N THR A 417 10.67 -2.99 -19.33
CA THR A 417 10.72 -4.06 -18.31
C THR A 417 11.89 -3.94 -17.33
N GLU A 418 12.89 -3.13 -17.68
CA GLU A 418 14.06 -2.81 -16.84
C GLU A 418 13.88 -1.48 -16.09
N GLY A 419 12.68 -0.90 -16.10
CA GLY A 419 12.36 0.31 -15.35
C GLY A 419 12.91 1.60 -15.98
N GLU A 420 13.33 1.55 -17.25
CA GLU A 420 13.80 2.74 -17.97
C GLU A 420 12.61 3.50 -18.57
N LEU A 421 12.76 4.79 -18.83
CA LEU A 421 11.74 5.61 -19.48
C LEU A 421 11.46 5.13 -20.90
N ASP A 422 10.18 4.99 -21.21
CA ASP A 422 9.66 4.58 -22.51
C ASP A 422 8.35 5.35 -22.76
N THR A 423 8.48 6.57 -23.29
CA THR A 423 7.34 7.51 -23.41
C THR A 423 6.38 7.12 -24.54
N ASN A 424 6.83 6.37 -25.55
CA ASN A 424 6.00 5.91 -26.66
C ASN A 424 5.41 4.51 -26.43
N MET A 425 5.81 3.81 -25.36
CA MET A 425 5.37 2.48 -24.95
C MET A 425 5.68 1.38 -25.99
N ASP A 426 6.81 1.49 -26.69
CA ASP A 426 7.25 0.49 -27.67
C ASP A 426 8.15 -0.61 -27.08
N GLY A 427 8.49 -0.50 -25.79
CA GLY A 427 9.35 -1.42 -25.05
C GLY A 427 10.83 -1.11 -25.17
N ILE A 428 11.22 -0.04 -25.86
CA ILE A 428 12.60 0.42 -26.05
C ILE A 428 12.81 1.68 -25.20
N PRO A 429 13.91 1.79 -24.45
CA PRO A 429 14.14 2.97 -23.65
C PRO A 429 14.39 4.20 -24.51
N ASP A 430 13.77 5.34 -24.18
CA ASP A 430 14.03 6.63 -24.82
C ASP A 430 15.51 7.02 -24.71
N GLN A 431 16.08 6.77 -23.52
CA GLN A 431 17.51 6.85 -23.26
C GLN A 431 17.92 5.74 -22.29
N PRO A 432 18.88 4.88 -22.66
CA PRO A 432 19.37 3.82 -21.77
C PRO A 432 19.85 4.34 -20.42
N GLY A 433 19.46 3.66 -19.35
CA GLY A 433 19.81 3.93 -17.96
C GLY A 433 19.00 5.04 -17.27
N MET A 434 18.11 5.73 -17.99
CA MET A 434 17.23 6.74 -17.38
C MET A 434 15.93 6.11 -16.90
N SER A 435 15.62 6.23 -15.62
CA SER A 435 14.40 5.67 -14.98
C SER A 435 13.48 6.74 -14.37
N CYS A 436 13.82 8.03 -14.55
CA CYS A 436 13.06 9.17 -14.07
C CYS A 436 13.25 10.33 -15.06
N CYS A 437 12.16 11.03 -15.41
CA CYS A 437 12.22 12.13 -16.38
C CYS A 437 12.98 13.35 -15.83
N ASN A 438 13.55 14.15 -16.72
CA ASN A 438 14.39 15.28 -16.34
C ASN A 438 13.56 16.54 -16.07
N TRP A 439 13.85 17.23 -14.97
CA TRP A 439 13.28 18.53 -14.59
C TRP A 439 13.54 19.66 -15.61
N VAL A 440 14.57 19.53 -16.46
CA VAL A 440 14.92 20.54 -17.49
C VAL A 440 14.19 20.27 -18.82
N ASN A 441 13.87 19.01 -19.10
CA ASN A 441 13.24 18.62 -20.36
C ASN A 441 12.38 17.36 -20.14
N PRO A 442 11.10 17.53 -19.75
CA PRO A 442 10.24 16.44 -19.30
C PRO A 442 9.98 15.33 -20.32
N LEU A 443 10.17 15.61 -21.62
CA LEU A 443 9.87 14.68 -22.71
C LEU A 443 11.02 14.51 -23.73
N GLY A 444 12.18 15.12 -23.48
CA GLY A 444 13.30 15.12 -24.44
C GLY A 444 13.16 16.14 -25.57
#